data_AF-A0A1B0G7D4-F1
#
_entry.id   AF-A0A1B0G7D4-F1
#
_cell.length_a   1.000
_cell.length_b   1.000
_cell.length_c   1.000
_cell.angle_alpha   90.00
_cell.angle_beta   90.00
_cell.angle_gamma   90.00
#
_symmetry.space_group_name_H-M   'P 1'
#
loop_
_entity.id
_entity.type
_entity.pdbx_description
1 polymer ?
#
loop_
_entity_poly.entity_id
_entity_poly.type
_entity_poly.pdbx_seq_one_letter_code
_entity_poly.pdbx_strand_id
1 'polypeptide(L)'
;MYNVRSQQSVISVECPKIPLLTADWALNNYHIITALSGGEIVTFDMSRRPCSPTNVKPVHEDGGRYLRSSPSSEHVTASIGKPDITLKVFTANSIVPLIEAPLKSCAGLSWHQRVPYVAAACDRKLSFWKVQTK
;
A
#
# COMPACT_ATOMS: atom_id res chain seq x y z
N MET A 1 -8.59 13.96 4.99
CA MET A 1 -9.69 14.00 4.00
C MET A 1 -10.25 15.40 3.92
N TYR A 2 -10.43 15.92 2.72
CA TYR A 2 -10.82 17.30 2.49
C TYR A 2 -12.05 17.36 1.59
N ASN A 3 -13.08 18.09 2.02
CA ASN A 3 -14.25 18.34 1.20
C ASN A 3 -13.97 19.56 0.32
N VAL A 4 -13.85 19.34 -0.98
CA VAL A 4 -13.54 20.40 -1.97
C VAL A 4 -14.66 21.43 -2.14
N ARG A 5 -15.92 21.06 -1.87
CA ARG A 5 -17.07 21.97 -2.01
C ARG A 5 -17.17 22.93 -0.82
N SER A 6 -17.05 22.40 0.40
CA SER A 6 -17.11 23.23 1.61
C SER A 6 -15.75 23.81 2.01
N GLN A 7 -14.67 23.41 1.33
CA GLN A 7 -13.30 23.81 1.61
C GLN A 7 -12.84 23.49 3.04
N GLN A 8 -13.37 22.42 3.62
CA GLN A 8 -13.10 22.04 5.01
C GLN A 8 -12.46 20.66 5.12
N SER A 9 -11.57 20.52 6.10
CA SER A 9 -11.12 19.20 6.54
C SER A 9 -12.28 18.46 7.20
N VAL A 10 -12.52 17.23 6.76
CA VAL A 10 -13.58 16.38 7.33
C VAL A 10 -13.01 15.48 8.41
N ILE A 11 -11.91 14.79 8.11
CA ILE A 11 -11.22 13.87 9.02
C ILE A 11 -9.71 13.98 8.75
N SER A 12 -8.92 13.90 9.81
CA SER A 12 -7.47 13.72 9.75
C SER A 12 -7.09 12.40 10.41
N VAL A 13 -6.10 11.72 9.86
CA VAL A 13 -5.51 10.50 10.43
C VAL A 13 -4.01 10.68 10.52
N GLU A 14 -3.40 10.03 11.50
CA GLU A 14 -1.96 10.13 11.75
C GLU A 14 -1.31 8.76 11.65
N CYS A 15 -0.21 8.68 10.92
CA CYS A 15 0.63 7.49 10.86
C CYS A 15 1.60 7.46 12.05
N PRO A 16 1.89 6.29 12.64
CA PRO A 16 2.80 6.20 13.79
C PRO A 16 4.25 6.61 13.49
N LYS A 17 4.67 6.51 12.23
CA LYS A 17 6.01 6.86 11.76
C LYS A 17 5.98 7.96 10.72
N ILE A 18 7.09 8.68 10.62
CA ILE A 18 7.35 9.69 9.59
C ILE A 18 8.52 9.27 8.69
N PRO A 19 8.60 9.77 7.45
CA PRO A 19 7.59 10.56 6.76
C PRO A 19 6.44 9.70 6.24
N LEU A 20 5.24 10.29 6.09
CA LEU A 20 4.19 9.74 5.24
C LEU A 20 4.63 9.86 3.78
N LEU A 21 4.65 8.76 3.04
CA LEU A 21 5.15 8.71 1.67
C LEU A 21 4.02 8.63 0.65
N THR A 22 3.01 7.81 0.94
CA THR A 22 1.87 7.61 0.06
C THR A 22 0.71 7.03 0.86
N ALA A 23 -0.51 7.28 0.37
CA ALA A 23 -1.72 6.65 0.86
C ALA A 23 -2.60 6.30 -0.34
N ASP A 24 -3.41 5.25 -0.17
CA ASP A 24 -4.28 4.70 -1.20
C ASP A 24 -5.58 4.19 -0.60
N TRP A 25 -6.67 4.34 -1.34
CA TRP A 25 -7.98 3.81 -0.96
C TRP A 25 -8.17 2.43 -1.55
N ALA A 26 -8.80 1.53 -0.80
CA ALA A 26 -9.25 0.28 -1.38
C ALA A 26 -10.43 0.54 -2.34
N LEU A 27 -10.32 0.05 -3.57
CA LEU A 27 -11.35 0.29 -4.60
C LEU A 27 -12.64 -0.50 -4.36
N ASN A 28 -12.55 -1.64 -3.67
CA ASN A 28 -13.68 -2.50 -3.34
C ASN A 28 -14.35 -2.12 -2.00
N ASN A 29 -13.71 -1.28 -1.18
CA ASN A 29 -14.24 -0.83 0.10
C ASN A 29 -13.66 0.55 0.46
N TYR A 30 -14.45 1.59 0.18
CA TYR A 30 -14.08 2.99 0.40
C TYR A 30 -13.97 3.37 1.88
N HIS A 31 -14.15 2.45 2.83
CA HIS A 31 -13.84 2.70 4.24
C HIS A 31 -12.39 2.35 4.59
N ILE A 32 -11.68 1.64 3.73
CA ILE A 32 -10.30 1.21 4.00
C ILE A 32 -9.31 2.15 3.31
N ILE A 33 -8.43 2.74 4.11
CA ILE A 33 -7.27 3.49 3.64
C ILE A 33 -6.03 2.73 4.05
N THR A 34 -5.08 2.58 3.14
CA THR A 34 -3.74 2.10 3.47
C THR A 34 -2.71 3.18 3.17
N ALA A 35 -1.68 3.27 4.00
CA ALA A 35 -0.61 4.25 3.88
C ALA A 35 0.74 3.58 4.06
N LEU A 36 1.78 4.18 3.48
CA LEU A 36 3.17 3.79 3.68
C LEU A 36 3.89 4.93 4.38
N SER A 37 4.40 4.67 5.58
CA SER A 37 5.06 5.67 6.41
C SER A 37 6.28 5.08 7.11
N GLY A 38 7.46 5.69 6.95
CA GLY A 38 8.69 5.22 7.63
C GLY A 38 9.03 3.73 7.43
N GLY A 39 8.54 3.09 6.35
CA GLY A 39 8.75 1.66 6.09
C GLY A 39 7.63 0.73 6.59
N GLU A 40 6.57 1.30 7.16
CA GLU A 40 5.40 0.57 7.66
C GLU A 40 4.19 0.76 6.75
N ILE A 41 3.48 -0.34 6.48
CA ILE A 41 2.11 -0.29 5.97
C ILE A 41 1.19 -0.02 7.16
N VAL A 42 0.41 1.04 7.06
CA VAL A 42 -0.58 1.44 8.06
C VAL A 42 -1.95 1.36 7.43
N THR A 43 -2.87 0.63 8.05
CA THR A 43 -4.26 0.49 7.58
C THR A 43 -5.20 1.20 8.54
N PHE A 44 -6.16 1.93 7.99
CA PHE A 44 -7.24 2.60 8.72
C PHE A 44 -8.58 2.05 8.23
N ASP A 45 -9.47 1.73 9.17
CA ASP A 45 -10.87 1.40 8.89
C ASP A 45 -11.75 2.55 9.38
N MET A 46 -12.20 3.35 8.42
CA MET A 46 -12.98 4.55 8.64
C MET A 46 -14.42 4.27 9.10
N SER A 47 -14.90 3.01 8.97
CA SER A 47 -16.23 2.63 9.42
C SER A 47 -16.30 2.40 10.93
N ARG A 48 -15.19 1.99 11.56
CA ARG A 48 -15.13 1.61 12.98
C ARG A 48 -14.37 2.62 13.83
N ARG A 49 -13.16 3.00 13.39
CA ARG A 49 -12.23 3.84 14.15
C ARG A 49 -11.60 4.87 13.21
N PRO A 50 -12.31 5.95 12.89
CA PRO A 50 -11.92 6.88 11.83
C PRO A 50 -10.60 7.63 12.08
N CYS A 51 -10.01 7.55 13.28
CA CYS A 51 -8.81 8.31 13.64
C CYS A 51 -7.67 7.46 14.19
N SER A 52 -7.80 6.12 14.23
CA SER A 52 -6.75 5.25 14.77
C SER A 52 -6.44 4.11 13.80
N PRO A 53 -5.17 3.76 13.61
CA PRO A 53 -4.82 2.67 12.73
C PRO A 53 -5.38 1.35 13.26
N THR A 54 -5.96 0.56 12.36
CA THR A 54 -6.46 -0.79 12.66
C THR A 54 -5.39 -1.85 12.47
N ASN A 55 -4.39 -1.58 11.64
CA ASN A 55 -3.21 -2.42 11.47
C ASN A 55 -1.97 -1.57 11.19
N VAL A 56 -0.85 -1.94 11.78
CA VAL A 56 0.47 -1.35 11.51
C VAL A 56 1.44 -2.50 11.29
N LYS A 57 2.16 -2.46 10.17
CA LYS A 57 3.04 -3.56 9.75
C LYS A 57 4.37 -3.04 9.22
N PRO A 58 5.50 -3.35 9.88
CA PRO A 58 6.82 -3.07 9.32
C PRO A 58 7.08 -3.97 8.11
N VAL A 59 7.44 -3.36 6.98
CA VAL A 59 7.65 -4.09 5.72
C VAL A 59 9.00 -3.78 5.05
N HIS A 60 9.52 -2.57 5.24
CA HIS A 60 10.77 -2.08 4.67
C HIS A 60 11.60 -1.40 5.75
N GLU A 61 12.78 -1.93 6.06
CA GLU A 61 13.60 -1.49 7.18
C GLU A 61 14.07 -0.03 7.00
N ASP A 62 14.51 0.33 5.80
CA ASP A 62 15.07 1.65 5.48
C ASP A 62 14.05 2.59 4.82
N GLY A 63 12.77 2.30 5.01
CA GLY A 63 11.67 3.12 4.51
C GLY A 63 11.04 2.65 3.20
N GLY A 64 9.84 3.16 2.95
CA GLY A 64 9.03 2.82 1.79
C GLY A 64 9.24 3.74 0.59
N ARG A 65 8.53 3.49 -0.51
CA ARG A 65 8.45 4.38 -1.68
C ARG A 65 7.10 4.37 -2.37
N TYR A 66 6.60 3.19 -2.71
CA TYR A 66 5.31 3.01 -3.40
C TYR A 66 4.42 2.08 -2.61
N LEU A 67 3.11 2.31 -2.69
CA LEU A 67 2.07 1.45 -2.14
C LEU A 67 0.84 1.51 -3.02
N ARG A 68 0.22 0.37 -3.28
CA ARG A 68 -1.07 0.26 -3.97
C ARG A 68 -1.92 -0.85 -3.35
N SER A 69 -3.17 -0.54 -3.04
CA SER A 69 -4.19 -1.51 -2.65
C SER A 69 -4.62 -2.31 -3.87
N SER A 70 -4.86 -3.61 -3.69
CA SER A 70 -5.34 -4.44 -4.80
C SER A 70 -6.77 -4.05 -5.17
N PRO A 71 -7.09 -3.93 -6.48
CA PRO A 71 -8.48 -3.74 -6.93
C PRO A 71 -9.36 -4.96 -6.62
N SER A 72 -8.78 -6.15 -6.44
CA SER A 72 -9.52 -7.39 -6.18
C SER A 72 -9.81 -7.65 -4.70
N SER A 73 -9.11 -6.97 -3.78
CA SER A 73 -9.28 -7.17 -2.34
C SER A 73 -8.65 -6.05 -1.52
N GLU A 74 -9.41 -5.47 -0.60
CA GLU A 74 -8.94 -4.47 0.38
C GLU A 74 -7.89 -5.01 1.35
N HIS A 75 -7.79 -6.33 1.48
CA HIS A 75 -6.85 -6.97 2.39
C HIS A 75 -5.49 -7.22 1.73
N VAL A 76 -5.31 -6.90 0.45
CA VAL A 76 -4.07 -7.18 -0.27
C VAL A 76 -3.43 -5.87 -0.71
N THR A 77 -2.17 -5.69 -0.36
CA THR A 77 -1.44 -4.46 -0.66
C THR A 77 -0.07 -4.80 -1.20
N ALA A 78 0.32 -4.12 -2.28
CA ALA A 78 1.67 -4.15 -2.79
C ALA A 78 2.43 -2.91 -2.33
N SER A 79 3.71 -3.08 -2.01
CA SER A 79 4.59 -1.98 -1.65
C SER A 79 5.99 -2.19 -2.21
N ILE A 80 6.73 -1.09 -2.38
CA ILE A 80 8.15 -1.10 -2.73
C ILE A 80 8.91 -0.20 -1.76
N GLY A 81 10.07 -0.66 -1.28
CA GLY A 81 10.89 0.08 -0.32
C GLY A 81 12.33 -0.40 -0.24
N LYS A 82 13.06 0.12 0.74
CA LYS A 82 14.52 0.00 0.95
C LYS A 82 14.85 -1.02 2.07
N PRO A 83 16.10 -1.53 2.16
CA PRO A 83 17.32 -1.14 1.42
C PRO A 83 17.35 -1.56 -0.06
N ASP A 84 16.89 -2.76 -0.39
CA ASP A 84 17.19 -3.40 -1.69
C ASP A 84 16.19 -3.14 -2.83
N ILE A 85 15.38 -2.08 -2.75
CA ILE A 85 14.28 -1.80 -3.70
C ILE A 85 13.47 -3.08 -3.95
N THR A 86 12.79 -3.58 -2.91
CA THR A 86 12.06 -4.85 -2.98
C THR A 86 10.57 -4.60 -3.17
N LEU A 87 9.96 -5.30 -4.13
CA LEU A 87 8.52 -5.45 -4.18
C LEU A 87 8.10 -6.46 -3.12
N LYS A 88 7.18 -6.05 -2.25
CA LYS A 88 6.51 -6.94 -1.31
C LYS A 88 5.00 -6.84 -1.45
N VAL A 89 4.34 -7.99 -1.56
CA VAL A 89 2.87 -8.09 -1.55
C VAL A 89 2.46 -8.76 -0.26
N PHE A 90 1.58 -8.14 0.51
CA PHE A 90 1.09 -8.65 1.79
C PHE A 90 -0.42 -8.81 1.78
N THR A 91 -0.91 -9.78 2.55
CA THR A 91 -2.28 -9.75 3.07
C THR A 91 -2.31 -9.01 4.41
N ALA A 92 -3.44 -8.41 4.80
CA ALA A 92 -3.57 -7.63 6.02
C ALA A 92 -3.09 -8.38 7.28
N ASN A 93 -3.41 -9.68 7.38
CA ASN A 93 -3.15 -10.47 8.59
C ASN A 93 -1.82 -11.24 8.57
N SER A 94 -1.10 -11.29 7.44
CA SER A 94 0.16 -12.04 7.33
C SER A 94 1.38 -11.15 7.56
N ILE A 95 2.32 -11.61 8.38
CA ILE A 95 3.67 -11.00 8.49
C ILE A 95 4.62 -11.49 7.39
N VAL A 96 4.28 -12.57 6.70
CA VAL A 96 5.06 -13.13 5.59
C VAL A 96 4.48 -12.59 4.29
N PRO A 97 5.31 -12.02 3.39
CA PRO A 97 4.83 -11.54 2.10
C PRO A 97 4.37 -12.72 1.22
N LEU A 98 3.29 -12.53 0.47
CA LEU A 98 2.87 -13.43 -0.60
C LEU A 98 3.89 -13.43 -1.75
N ILE A 99 4.50 -12.28 -2.01
CA ILE A 99 5.53 -12.09 -3.02
C ILE A 99 6.59 -11.19 -2.42
N GLU A 100 7.84 -11.61 -2.54
CA GLU A 100 9.02 -10.78 -2.29
C GLU A 100 9.93 -10.89 -3.51
N ALA A 101 10.19 -9.75 -4.15
CA ALA A 101 10.97 -9.71 -5.39
C ALA A 101 11.94 -8.52 -5.37
N PRO A 102 13.27 -8.75 -5.41
CA PRO A 102 14.23 -7.67 -5.52
C PRO A 102 14.15 -7.02 -6.91
N LEU A 103 14.27 -5.69 -6.95
CA LEU A 103 14.25 -4.90 -8.17
C LEU A 103 15.56 -4.12 -8.28
N LYS A 104 16.09 -3.96 -9.50
CA LYS A 104 17.27 -3.12 -9.73
C LYS A 104 16.96 -1.62 -9.59
N SER A 105 15.74 -1.24 -9.94
CA SER A 105 15.22 0.12 -9.85
C SER A 105 13.70 0.06 -9.89
N CYS A 106 13.03 1.13 -9.47
CA CYS A 106 11.58 1.24 -9.58
C CYS A 106 11.15 2.68 -9.86
N ALA A 107 10.32 2.86 -10.89
CA ALA A 107 9.70 4.12 -11.29
C ALA A 107 8.18 4.14 -11.05
N GLY A 108 7.54 3.00 -10.81
CA GLY A 108 6.11 2.93 -10.54
C GLY A 108 5.63 1.53 -10.15
N LEU A 109 4.47 1.50 -9.50
CA LEU A 109 3.78 0.31 -9.02
C LEU A 109 2.30 0.44 -9.36
N SER A 110 1.72 -0.60 -9.96
CA SER A 110 0.30 -0.64 -10.27
C SER A 110 -0.23 -2.07 -10.25
N TRP A 111 -1.53 -2.20 -10.06
CA TRP A 111 -2.24 -3.46 -10.22
C TRP A 111 -2.92 -3.49 -11.59
N HIS A 112 -3.04 -4.69 -12.16
CA HIS A 112 -3.97 -4.89 -13.26
C HIS A 112 -5.40 -4.84 -12.70
N GLN A 113 -6.29 -4.11 -13.36
CA GLN A 113 -7.66 -3.83 -12.86
C GLN A 113 -8.59 -5.04 -12.72
N ARG A 114 -8.25 -6.20 -13.29
CA ARG A 114 -9.20 -7.33 -13.47
C ARG A 114 -8.59 -8.69 -13.22
N VAL A 115 -7.33 -8.87 -13.62
CA VAL A 115 -6.58 -10.11 -13.37
C VAL A 115 -5.59 -9.89 -12.23
N PRO A 116 -5.19 -10.96 -11.51
CA PRO A 116 -4.46 -10.83 -10.27
C PRO A 116 -2.95 -10.63 -10.52
N TYR A 117 -2.60 -9.56 -11.22
CA TYR A 117 -1.22 -9.20 -11.50
C TYR A 117 -0.88 -7.87 -10.87
N VAL A 118 0.24 -7.83 -10.16
CA VAL A 118 0.91 -6.59 -9.80
C VAL A 118 2.03 -6.33 -10.79
N ALA A 119 2.24 -5.07 -11.16
CA ALA A 119 3.25 -4.66 -12.11
C ALA A 119 4.13 -3.56 -11.51
N ALA A 120 5.44 -3.63 -11.79
CA ALA A 120 6.39 -2.60 -11.43
C ALA A 120 7.20 -2.20 -12.67
N ALA A 121 7.43 -0.90 -12.81
CA ALA A 121 8.29 -0.34 -13.85
C ALA A 121 9.73 -0.28 -13.35
N CYS A 122 10.62 -1.02 -13.99
CA CYS A 122 12.02 -1.19 -13.61
C CYS A 122 12.92 -0.85 -14.80
N ASP A 123 13.50 0.35 -14.82
CA ASP A 123 14.33 0.87 -15.92
C ASP A 123 13.61 0.70 -17.28
N ARG A 124 14.13 -0.15 -18.17
CA ARG A 124 13.59 -0.41 -19.52
C ARG A 124 12.62 -1.60 -19.57
N LYS A 125 12.14 -2.10 -18.43
CA LYS A 125 11.27 -3.28 -18.34
C LYS A 125 10.03 -3.03 -17.48
N LEU A 126 8.93 -3.65 -17.89
CA LEU A 126 7.76 -3.85 -17.04
C LEU A 126 7.76 -5.30 -16.56
N SER A 127 7.81 -5.47 -15.24
CA SER A 127 7.77 -6.78 -14.60
C SER A 127 6.37 -7.01 -14.04
N PHE A 128 5.85 -8.22 -14.21
CA PHE A 128 4.53 -8.61 -13.74
C PHE A 128 4.65 -9.82 -12.83
N TRP A 129 3.94 -9.81 -11.72
CA TRP A 129 3.86 -10.94 -10.80
C TRP A 129 2.41 -11.32 -10.59
N LYS A 130 2.11 -12.61 -10.79
CA LYS A 130 0.79 -13.17 -10.50
C LYS A 130 0.65 -13.36 -9.00
N VAL A 131 -0.34 -12.71 -8.40
CA VAL A 131 -0.64 -12.81 -6.97
C VAL A 131 -1.73 -13.85 -6.78
N GLN A 132 -1.43 -14.95 -6.09
CA GLN A 132 -2.44 -15.94 -5.75
C GLN A 132 -2.97 -15.65 -4.34
N THR A 133 -4.18 -15.11 -4.28
CA THR A 133 -4.95 -15.00 -3.03
C THR A 133 -5.82 -16.24 -2.92
N LYS A 134 -5.67 -17.01 -1.83
CA LYS A 134 -6.57 -18.13 -1.53
C LYS A 134 -7.97 -17.62 -1.16
#